data_AF-A0A2B7Y7I6-F1
#
_entry.id   AF-A0A2B7Y7I6-F1
#
_cell.length_a   1.000
_cell.length_b   1.000
_cell.length_c   1.000
_cell.angle_alpha   90.00
_cell.angle_beta   90.00
_cell.angle_gamma   90.00
#
_symmetry.space_group_name_H-M   'P 1'
#
loop_
_entity.id
_entity.type
_entity.pdbx_description
1 polymer ?
#
loop_
_entity_poly.entity_id
_entity_poly.type
_entity_poly.pdbx_seq_one_letter_code
_entity_poly.pdbx_strand_id
1 'polypeptide(L)'
;MLHPICTYLLLGLIIALTPLTTAQCDRAILEEATAQFVATQTSGQISVFTALADNVEYTENFQPADINTSLLATALAIDNNRSLHDTTACATYTELIITDPAHPYVTGTQMRFTDNKVSRIDMIITDEGDWLFDAAGTLLYAQSENWDPIPEDQRDTREVIRAGGDAYLNLFNDPNVEVPRYVIDETMGTVDVFLNFGGENGLPDSHEFRLEGGKLRYVHTLTVMA
;
A
#
# COMPACT_ATOMS: atom_id res chain seq x y z
N MET A 1 -0.55 -23.70 75.99
CA MET A 1 -0.85 -24.31 74.67
C MET A 1 -0.74 -23.20 73.62
N LEU A 2 0.44 -23.02 73.03
CA LEU A 2 0.66 -22.08 71.92
C LEU A 2 0.67 -22.89 70.62
N HIS A 3 -0.16 -22.51 69.65
CA HIS A 3 -0.15 -23.06 68.28
C HIS A 3 0.83 -22.26 67.40
N PRO A 4 1.61 -22.91 66.51
CA PRO A 4 2.47 -22.20 65.57
C PRO A 4 1.66 -21.78 64.33
N ILE A 5 1.87 -20.54 63.88
CA ILE A 5 1.31 -20.01 62.63
C ILE A 5 2.23 -20.48 61.49
N CYS A 6 1.70 -21.29 60.59
CA CYS A 6 2.38 -21.78 59.40
C CYS A 6 2.35 -20.70 58.31
N THR A 7 3.47 -20.05 58.05
CA THR A 7 3.61 -19.04 56.99
C THR A 7 3.82 -19.76 55.66
N TYR A 8 2.78 -19.81 54.81
CA TYR A 8 2.90 -20.34 53.45
C TYR A 8 3.52 -19.29 52.53
N LEU A 9 4.71 -19.58 52.01
CA LEU A 9 5.38 -18.82 50.96
C LEU A 9 4.72 -19.17 49.61
N LEU A 10 3.86 -18.29 49.08
CA LEU A 10 3.32 -18.42 47.73
C LEU A 10 4.40 -18.04 46.72
N LEU A 11 4.99 -19.04 46.07
CA LEU A 11 5.83 -18.85 44.89
C LEU A 11 4.89 -18.58 43.69
N GLY A 12 4.71 -17.31 43.34
CA GLY A 12 3.93 -16.92 42.16
C GLY A 12 4.67 -17.29 40.88
N LEU A 13 4.13 -18.24 40.11
CA LEU A 13 4.60 -18.60 38.78
C LEU A 13 4.23 -17.45 37.82
N ILE A 14 5.20 -16.64 37.43
CA ILE A 14 5.02 -15.62 36.39
C ILE A 14 5.04 -16.33 35.04
N ILE A 15 3.87 -16.58 34.47
CA ILE A 15 3.74 -17.05 33.08
C ILE A 15 3.96 -15.81 32.20
N ALA A 16 5.11 -15.74 31.54
CA ALA A 16 5.33 -14.77 30.48
C ALA A 16 4.44 -15.16 29.29
N LEU A 17 3.29 -14.50 29.13
CA LEU A 17 2.54 -14.56 27.88
C LEU A 17 3.32 -13.78 26.83
N THR A 18 4.00 -14.50 25.92
CA THR A 18 4.44 -13.90 24.66
C THR A 18 3.17 -13.62 23.84
N PRO A 19 2.87 -12.36 23.48
CA PRO A 19 1.78 -12.09 22.55
C PRO A 19 2.08 -12.82 21.24
N LEU A 20 1.18 -13.69 20.79
CA LEU A 20 1.18 -14.11 19.40
C LEU A 20 0.78 -12.87 18.59
N THR A 21 1.76 -12.17 18.02
CA THR A 21 1.50 -11.25 16.92
C THR A 21 1.12 -12.10 15.72
N THR A 22 -0.17 -12.34 15.53
CA THR A 22 -0.67 -12.96 14.31
C THR A 22 -0.57 -11.89 13.22
N ALA A 23 0.48 -11.93 12.40
CA ALA A 23 0.40 -11.32 11.08
C ALA A 23 -0.84 -11.92 10.40
N GLN A 24 -1.83 -11.09 10.07
CA GLN A 24 -3.11 -11.56 9.54
C GLN A 24 -2.91 -12.15 8.14
N CYS A 25 -1.92 -11.63 7.42
CA CYS A 25 -1.38 -12.17 6.16
C CYS A 25 0.14 -12.32 6.21
N ASP A 26 0.66 -13.36 5.54
CA ASP A 26 2.10 -13.59 5.39
C ASP A 26 2.70 -12.60 4.38
N ARG A 27 3.76 -11.88 4.79
CA ARG A 27 4.45 -10.92 3.93
C ARG A 27 4.97 -11.56 2.65
N ALA A 28 5.45 -12.81 2.70
CA ALA A 28 5.97 -13.51 1.53
C ALA A 28 4.90 -13.72 0.45
N ILE A 29 3.64 -13.92 0.86
CA ILE A 29 2.50 -14.04 -0.07
C ILE A 29 2.23 -12.69 -0.76
N LEU A 30 2.30 -11.61 0.01
CA LEU A 30 2.10 -10.25 -0.51
C LEU A 30 3.23 -9.87 -1.48
N GLU A 31 4.48 -10.17 -1.13
CA GLU A 31 5.67 -9.93 -1.96
C GLU A 31 5.59 -10.70 -3.30
N GLU A 32 5.27 -11.99 -3.24
CA GLU A 32 5.09 -12.83 -4.43
C GLU A 32 4.00 -12.27 -5.36
N ALA A 33 2.86 -11.86 -4.80
CA ALA A 33 1.78 -11.27 -5.59
C ALA A 33 2.19 -9.94 -6.24
N THR A 34 2.93 -9.07 -5.54
CA THR A 34 3.45 -7.83 -6.14
C THR A 34 4.48 -8.11 -7.24
N ALA A 35 5.33 -9.11 -7.08
CA ALA A 35 6.28 -9.53 -8.12
C ALA A 35 5.55 -10.05 -9.37
N GLN A 36 4.48 -10.84 -9.17
CA GLN A 36 3.63 -11.31 -10.27
C GLN A 36 2.90 -10.16 -10.97
N PHE A 37 2.36 -9.19 -10.22
CA PHE A 37 1.76 -7.98 -10.79
C PHE A 37 2.75 -7.23 -11.69
N VAL A 38 3.97 -6.94 -11.20
CA VAL A 38 5.01 -6.26 -11.98
C VAL A 38 5.40 -7.07 -13.22
N ALA A 39 5.53 -8.40 -13.12
CA ALA A 39 5.84 -9.27 -14.24
C ALA A 39 4.71 -9.31 -15.29
N THR A 40 3.45 -9.31 -14.84
CA THR A 40 2.28 -9.21 -15.71
C THR A 40 2.27 -7.88 -16.44
N GLN A 41 2.45 -6.74 -15.76
CA GLN A 41 2.49 -5.43 -16.42
C GLN A 41 3.66 -5.32 -17.41
N THR A 42 4.82 -5.88 -17.07
CA THR A 42 6.00 -5.89 -17.96
C THR A 42 5.71 -6.67 -19.26
N SER A 43 4.93 -7.74 -19.18
CA SER A 43 4.69 -8.65 -20.30
C SER A 43 3.34 -8.44 -21.02
N GLY A 44 2.39 -7.74 -20.40
CA GLY A 44 0.99 -7.68 -20.81
C GLY A 44 0.24 -9.02 -20.68
N GLN A 45 0.82 -10.04 -20.03
CA GLN A 45 0.24 -11.38 -19.97
C GLN A 45 -0.40 -11.66 -18.61
N ILE A 46 -1.74 -11.60 -18.57
CA ILE A 46 -2.53 -11.89 -17.36
C ILE A 46 -2.29 -13.31 -16.82
N SER A 47 -1.97 -14.28 -17.68
CA SER A 47 -1.67 -15.66 -17.29
C SER A 47 -0.45 -15.81 -16.38
N VAL A 48 0.43 -14.81 -16.32
CA VAL A 48 1.57 -14.77 -15.39
C VAL A 48 1.09 -14.53 -13.95
N PHE A 49 -0.09 -13.92 -13.76
CA PHE A 49 -0.60 -13.53 -12.45
C PHE A 49 -1.37 -14.66 -11.75
N THR A 50 -0.65 -15.66 -11.26
CA THR A 50 -1.22 -16.86 -10.63
C THR A 50 -1.83 -16.63 -9.23
N ALA A 51 -1.54 -15.50 -8.58
CA ALA A 51 -2.09 -15.15 -7.27
C ALA A 51 -3.55 -14.63 -7.33
N LEU A 52 -4.11 -14.41 -8.53
CA LEU A 52 -5.50 -13.98 -8.70
C LEU A 52 -6.49 -15.02 -8.15
N ALA A 53 -7.59 -14.52 -7.57
CA ALA A 53 -8.81 -15.30 -7.35
C ALA A 53 -9.57 -15.49 -8.68
N ASP A 54 -10.43 -16.50 -8.76
CA ASP A 54 -11.21 -16.80 -9.97
C ASP A 54 -12.13 -15.65 -10.39
N ASN A 55 -12.64 -14.86 -9.43
CA ASN A 55 -13.50 -13.71 -9.65
C ASN A 55 -12.89 -12.45 -9.03
N VAL A 56 -11.74 -12.02 -9.54
CA VAL A 56 -11.09 -10.79 -9.10
C VAL A 56 -11.92 -9.55 -9.50
N GLU A 57 -12.18 -8.66 -8.55
CA GLU A 57 -12.69 -7.32 -8.85
C GLU A 57 -11.55 -6.46 -9.39
N TYR A 58 -11.73 -5.81 -10.54
CA TYR A 58 -10.71 -4.97 -11.16
C TYR A 58 -11.29 -3.59 -11.49
N THR A 59 -10.60 -2.53 -11.06
CA THR A 59 -10.96 -1.15 -11.40
C THR A 59 -9.75 -0.37 -11.92
N GLU A 60 -10.02 0.53 -12.85
CA GLU A 60 -9.09 1.57 -13.31
C GLU A 60 -9.73 2.93 -13.06
N ASN A 61 -9.01 3.81 -12.36
CA ASN A 61 -9.50 5.15 -12.00
C ASN A 61 -10.89 5.09 -11.34
N PHE A 62 -11.05 4.11 -10.44
CA PHE A 62 -12.27 3.77 -9.70
C PHE A 62 -13.48 3.36 -10.54
N GLN A 63 -13.29 3.09 -11.83
CA GLN A 63 -14.32 2.53 -12.70
C GLN A 63 -14.07 1.04 -12.94
N PRO A 64 -15.11 0.18 -12.94
CA PRO A 64 -14.95 -1.22 -13.30
C PRO A 64 -14.33 -1.39 -14.70
N ALA A 65 -13.36 -2.28 -14.82
CA ALA A 65 -12.69 -2.57 -16.08
C ALA A 65 -12.50 -4.09 -16.27
N ASP A 66 -12.36 -4.55 -17.52
CA ASP A 66 -12.02 -5.94 -17.82
C ASP A 66 -10.50 -6.10 -17.83
N ILE A 67 -9.98 -6.83 -16.84
CA ILE A 67 -8.55 -7.10 -16.66
C ILE A 67 -7.87 -7.60 -17.94
N ASN A 68 -8.56 -8.34 -18.81
CA ASN A 68 -8.00 -8.93 -20.03
C ASN A 68 -7.84 -7.94 -21.20
N THR A 69 -8.42 -6.74 -21.08
CA THR A 69 -8.35 -5.68 -22.10
C THR A 69 -7.87 -4.34 -21.53
N SER A 70 -7.52 -4.34 -20.26
CA SER A 70 -7.10 -3.19 -19.45
C SER A 70 -5.65 -2.77 -19.69
N LEU A 71 -5.17 -1.74 -18.97
CA LEU A 71 -3.75 -1.37 -18.99
C LEU A 71 -2.87 -2.53 -18.49
N LEU A 72 -3.34 -3.33 -17.53
CA LEU A 72 -2.59 -4.49 -17.02
C LEU A 72 -2.37 -5.58 -18.10
N ALA A 73 -3.21 -5.62 -19.14
CA ALA A 73 -3.05 -6.50 -20.30
C ALA A 73 -2.17 -5.89 -21.42
N THR A 74 -1.57 -4.72 -21.17
CA THR A 74 -0.66 -4.04 -22.10
C THR A 74 0.76 -4.14 -21.58
N ALA A 75 1.70 -4.58 -22.41
CA ALA A 75 3.10 -4.65 -22.03
C ALA A 75 3.69 -3.23 -21.89
N LEU A 76 4.24 -2.91 -20.71
CA LEU A 76 4.89 -1.64 -20.44
C LEU A 76 6.36 -1.85 -20.07
N ALA A 77 7.23 -0.96 -20.56
CA ALA A 77 8.61 -0.87 -20.09
C ALA A 77 8.66 -0.08 -18.77
N ILE A 78 8.83 -0.79 -17.66
CA ILE A 78 8.85 -0.20 -16.32
C ILE A 78 10.25 0.35 -16.02
N ASP A 79 10.36 1.66 -15.78
CA ASP A 79 11.62 2.32 -15.46
C ASP A 79 11.93 2.31 -13.95
N ASN A 80 10.87 2.30 -13.12
CA ASN A 80 10.98 2.14 -11.68
C ASN A 80 9.70 1.51 -11.11
N ASN A 81 9.84 0.73 -10.04
CA ASN A 81 8.71 0.24 -9.26
C ASN A 81 9.04 0.20 -7.77
N ARG A 82 8.01 0.37 -6.94
CA ARG A 82 8.08 0.21 -5.48
C ARG A 82 6.79 -0.43 -4.99
N SER A 83 6.90 -1.38 -4.06
CA SER A 83 5.74 -2.03 -3.45
C SER A 83 5.75 -1.93 -1.93
N LEU A 84 4.55 -1.84 -1.34
CA LEU A 84 4.29 -1.85 0.10
C LEU A 84 3.48 -3.10 0.46
N HIS A 85 3.71 -3.67 1.64
CA HIS A 85 3.11 -4.93 2.07
C HIS A 85 2.45 -4.82 3.45
N ASP A 86 1.14 -4.56 3.47
CA ASP A 86 0.34 -4.44 4.69
C ASP A 86 -0.14 -5.81 5.18
N THR A 87 0.64 -6.40 6.07
CA THR A 87 0.35 -7.72 6.69
C THR A 87 -0.85 -7.69 7.64
N THR A 88 -1.28 -6.51 8.10
CA THR A 88 -2.43 -6.36 9.00
C THR A 88 -3.73 -6.26 8.22
N ALA A 89 -3.75 -5.46 7.14
CA ALA A 89 -4.93 -5.28 6.28
C ALA A 89 -5.00 -6.28 5.11
N CYS A 90 -4.03 -7.19 4.99
CA CYS A 90 -3.95 -8.15 3.89
C CYS A 90 -4.01 -7.45 2.54
N ALA A 91 -3.09 -6.49 2.35
CA ALA A 91 -3.12 -5.57 1.22
C ALA A 91 -1.73 -5.18 0.76
N THR A 92 -1.64 -4.74 -0.48
CA THR A 92 -0.40 -4.18 -1.05
C THR A 92 -0.69 -2.91 -1.78
N TYR A 93 0.33 -2.07 -1.92
CA TYR A 93 0.37 -0.96 -2.87
C TYR A 93 1.57 -1.17 -3.79
N THR A 94 1.49 -0.75 -5.05
CA THR A 94 2.64 -0.69 -5.96
C THR A 94 2.58 0.56 -6.82
N GLU A 95 3.64 1.37 -6.77
CA GLU A 95 3.87 2.45 -7.73
C GLU A 95 4.68 1.91 -8.91
N LEU A 96 4.23 2.16 -10.13
CA LEU A 96 5.00 1.95 -11.36
C LEU A 96 5.24 3.29 -12.06
N ILE A 97 6.46 3.50 -12.54
CA ILE A 97 6.83 4.68 -13.33
C ILE A 97 7.30 4.22 -14.70
N ILE A 98 6.62 4.71 -15.73
CA ILE A 98 6.86 4.45 -17.15
C ILE A 98 7.14 5.79 -17.83
N THR A 99 8.33 5.93 -18.40
CA THR A 99 8.80 7.15 -19.06
C THR A 99 8.89 7.02 -20.59
N ASP A 100 8.16 6.06 -21.16
CA ASP A 100 8.06 5.89 -22.61
C ASP A 100 7.62 7.23 -23.26
N PRO A 101 8.43 7.80 -24.18
CA PRO A 101 8.09 9.06 -24.82
C PRO A 101 6.84 8.99 -25.72
N ALA A 102 6.36 7.79 -26.08
CA ALA A 102 5.13 7.62 -26.84
C ALA A 102 3.88 7.78 -25.97
N HIS A 103 3.88 7.21 -24.75
CA HIS A 103 2.80 7.33 -23.77
C HIS A 103 3.34 7.01 -22.37
N PRO A 104 3.74 8.03 -21.59
CA PRO A 104 4.23 7.82 -20.23
C PRO A 104 3.08 7.59 -19.25
N TYR A 105 3.35 6.84 -18.18
CA TYR A 105 2.41 6.60 -17.09
C TYR A 105 3.10 6.68 -15.73
N VAL A 106 2.35 7.12 -14.72
CA VAL A 106 2.65 6.80 -13.32
C VAL A 106 1.40 6.19 -12.73
N THR A 107 1.53 4.99 -12.17
CA THR A 107 0.38 4.21 -11.72
C THR A 107 0.55 3.82 -10.27
N GLY A 108 -0.53 3.88 -9.50
CA GLY A 108 -0.61 3.35 -8.14
C GLY A 108 -1.61 2.21 -8.13
N THR A 109 -1.23 1.04 -7.64
CA THR A 109 -2.10 -0.14 -7.62
C THR A 109 -2.25 -0.68 -6.20
N GLN A 110 -3.47 -0.68 -5.68
CA GLN A 110 -3.79 -1.43 -4.46
C GLN A 110 -4.32 -2.82 -4.80
N MET A 111 -3.84 -3.84 -4.07
CA MET A 111 -4.42 -5.18 -4.12
C MET A 111 -4.89 -5.60 -2.73
N ARG A 112 -6.04 -6.26 -2.66
CA ARG A 112 -6.62 -6.81 -1.43
C ARG A 112 -6.76 -8.32 -1.55
N PHE A 113 -6.55 -8.99 -0.42
CA PHE A 113 -6.48 -10.44 -0.37
C PHE A 113 -7.62 -11.04 0.44
N THR A 114 -8.17 -12.12 -0.07
CA THR A 114 -9.10 -13.02 0.63
C THR A 114 -8.57 -14.44 0.46
N ASP A 115 -8.45 -15.21 1.55
CA ASP A 115 -7.95 -16.59 1.50
C ASP A 115 -6.62 -16.75 0.76
N ASN A 116 -5.67 -15.83 0.99
CA ASN A 116 -4.35 -15.78 0.34
C ASN A 116 -4.37 -15.61 -1.19
N LYS A 117 -5.49 -15.16 -1.76
CA LYS A 117 -5.65 -14.84 -3.18
C LYS A 117 -6.02 -13.37 -3.35
N VAL A 118 -5.54 -12.75 -4.42
CA VAL A 118 -5.91 -11.39 -4.80
C VAL A 118 -7.37 -11.39 -5.22
N SER A 119 -8.24 -10.85 -4.37
CA SER A 119 -9.69 -10.78 -4.58
C SER A 119 -10.12 -9.46 -5.22
N ARG A 120 -9.30 -8.41 -5.09
CA ARG A 120 -9.54 -7.10 -5.68
C ARG A 120 -8.24 -6.39 -6.06
N ILE A 121 -8.28 -5.70 -7.19
CA ILE A 121 -7.24 -4.80 -7.69
C ILE A 121 -7.91 -3.48 -8.03
N ASP A 122 -7.37 -2.39 -7.48
CA ASP A 122 -7.73 -1.03 -7.85
C ASP A 122 -6.47 -0.35 -8.39
N MET A 123 -6.53 0.16 -9.61
CA MET A 123 -5.41 0.84 -10.27
C MET A 123 -5.77 2.30 -10.53
N ILE A 124 -4.98 3.21 -9.97
CA ILE A 124 -4.94 4.61 -10.38
C ILE A 124 -3.90 4.72 -11.49
N ILE A 125 -4.31 5.23 -12.63
CA ILE A 125 -3.51 5.39 -13.84
C ILE A 125 -3.50 6.89 -14.15
N THR A 126 -2.31 7.51 -14.03
CA THR A 126 -2.12 8.88 -14.48
C THR A 126 -1.26 8.94 -15.73
N ASP A 127 -1.60 9.87 -16.64
CA ASP A 127 -0.89 10.11 -17.89
C ASP A 127 -0.94 11.59 -18.35
N GLU A 128 -0.53 11.85 -19.59
CA GLU A 128 -0.43 13.21 -20.14
C GLU A 128 -1.78 13.97 -20.07
N GLY A 129 -1.79 15.04 -19.29
CA GLY A 129 -2.98 15.89 -19.09
C GLY A 129 -3.49 15.86 -17.65
N ASP A 130 -3.05 14.88 -16.87
CA ASP A 130 -3.39 14.77 -15.45
C ASP A 130 -2.70 15.82 -14.58
N TRP A 131 -3.26 16.02 -13.38
CA TRP A 131 -2.85 17.11 -12.52
C TRP A 131 -1.42 16.91 -12.02
N LEU A 132 -0.56 17.87 -12.36
CA LEU A 132 0.88 17.86 -12.04
C LEU A 132 1.62 16.61 -12.54
N PHE A 133 1.10 15.93 -13.57
CA PHE A 133 1.74 14.76 -14.14
C PHE A 133 3.11 15.09 -14.77
N ASP A 134 4.16 14.42 -14.29
CA ASP A 134 5.52 14.46 -14.83
C ASP A 134 6.25 13.14 -14.54
N ALA A 135 6.10 12.14 -15.41
CA ALA A 135 6.71 10.82 -15.19
C ALA A 135 8.25 10.88 -15.09
N ALA A 136 8.91 11.77 -15.84
CA ALA A 136 10.37 11.91 -15.80
C ALA A 136 10.83 12.57 -14.48
N GLY A 137 10.10 13.57 -14.01
CA GLY A 137 10.30 14.17 -12.69
C GLY A 137 10.08 13.18 -11.57
N THR A 138 8.98 12.41 -11.61
CA THR A 138 8.70 11.35 -10.63
C THR A 138 9.82 10.31 -10.61
N LEU A 139 10.30 9.87 -11.78
CA LEU A 139 11.44 8.93 -11.86
C LEU A 139 12.71 9.51 -11.21
N LEU A 140 13.02 10.77 -11.49
CA LEU A 140 14.20 11.44 -10.94
C LEU A 140 14.17 11.44 -9.39
N TYR A 141 13.03 11.79 -8.79
CA TYR A 141 12.90 11.79 -7.34
C TYR A 141 12.94 10.36 -6.78
N ALA A 142 12.16 9.44 -7.34
CA ALA A 142 12.11 8.04 -6.89
C ALA A 142 13.50 7.39 -6.85
N GLN A 143 14.37 7.68 -7.84
CA GLN A 143 15.75 7.16 -7.88
C GLN A 143 16.71 7.86 -6.92
N SER A 144 16.39 9.07 -6.47
CA SER A 144 17.21 9.86 -5.55
C SER A 144 16.93 9.58 -4.07
N GLU A 145 15.80 8.93 -3.79
CA GLU A 145 15.29 8.67 -2.45
C GLU A 145 15.82 7.35 -1.88
N ASN A 146 15.90 7.28 -0.56
CA ASN A 146 16.23 6.03 0.14
C ASN A 146 14.96 5.33 0.61
N TRP A 147 14.64 4.19 -0.02
CA TRP A 147 13.50 3.36 0.31
C TRP A 147 13.88 2.07 1.05
N ASP A 148 15.07 1.98 1.65
CA ASP A 148 15.47 0.82 2.43
C ASP A 148 14.51 0.54 3.60
N PRO A 149 14.33 -0.74 4.00
CA PRO A 149 13.59 -1.08 5.21
C PRO A 149 14.13 -0.36 6.43
N ILE A 150 13.24 0.20 7.24
CA ILE A 150 13.62 0.88 8.49
C ILE A 150 14.06 -0.20 9.49
N PRO A 151 15.17 0.00 10.22
CA PRO A 151 15.57 -0.87 11.33
C PRO A 151 14.44 -1.06 12.34
N GLU A 152 14.24 -2.28 12.84
CA GLU A 152 13.07 -2.62 13.67
C GLU A 152 12.92 -1.71 14.90
N ASP A 153 14.02 -1.29 15.51
CA ASP A 153 14.05 -0.39 16.67
C ASP A 153 13.77 1.09 16.35
N GLN A 154 13.70 1.44 15.06
CA GLN A 154 13.44 2.78 14.53
C GLN A 154 12.10 2.89 13.81
N ARG A 155 11.37 1.78 13.64
CA ARG A 155 10.06 1.79 12.97
C ARG A 155 9.04 2.54 13.82
N ASP A 156 8.36 3.48 13.18
CA ASP A 156 7.17 4.09 13.75
C ASP A 156 6.05 3.04 13.89
N THR A 157 5.15 3.24 14.85
CA THR A 157 3.99 2.36 14.98
C THR A 157 3.02 2.57 13.83
N ARG A 158 2.18 1.57 13.55
CA ARG A 158 1.11 1.67 12.55
C ARG A 158 0.22 2.91 12.75
N GLU A 159 -0.08 3.25 14.01
CA GLU A 159 -0.90 4.41 14.35
C GLU A 159 -0.19 5.73 14.01
N VAL A 160 1.12 5.82 14.25
CA VAL A 160 1.92 7.00 13.88
C VAL A 160 1.98 7.15 12.36
N ILE A 161 2.22 6.06 11.65
CA ILE A 161 2.27 6.05 10.17
C ILE A 161 0.91 6.46 9.60
N ARG A 162 -0.19 5.87 10.09
CA ARG A 162 -1.55 6.24 9.69
C ARG A 162 -1.86 7.71 9.96
N ALA A 163 -1.47 8.22 11.13
CA ALA A 163 -1.68 9.63 11.49
C ALA A 163 -0.98 10.59 10.51
N GLY A 164 0.12 10.16 9.88
CA GLY A 164 0.75 10.89 8.77
C GLY A 164 -0.18 11.07 7.57
N GLY A 165 -0.77 9.97 7.10
CA GLY A 165 -1.77 10.02 6.01
C GLY A 165 -3.01 10.82 6.40
N ASP A 166 -3.54 10.59 7.60
CA ASP A 166 -4.71 11.31 8.12
C ASP A 166 -4.47 12.83 8.17
N ALA A 167 -3.28 13.27 8.60
CA ALA A 167 -2.95 14.69 8.68
C ALA A 167 -3.02 15.38 7.32
N TYR A 168 -2.59 14.70 6.25
CA TYR A 168 -2.70 15.20 4.89
C TYR A 168 -4.17 15.28 4.46
N LEU A 169 -4.95 14.20 4.64
CA LEU A 169 -6.37 14.19 4.28
C LEU A 169 -7.16 15.27 5.02
N ASN A 170 -6.87 15.47 6.31
CA ASN A 170 -7.50 16.50 7.14
C ASN A 170 -7.19 17.92 6.66
N LEU A 171 -6.03 18.15 6.01
CA LEU A 171 -5.69 19.47 5.45
C LEU A 171 -6.66 19.88 4.33
N PHE A 172 -7.14 18.91 3.55
CA PHE A 172 -8.10 19.16 2.48
C PHE A 172 -9.55 19.23 2.99
N ASN A 173 -9.77 18.95 4.29
CA ASN A 173 -11.00 19.16 5.05
C ASN A 173 -12.26 18.82 4.26
N ASP A 174 -12.23 17.68 3.56
CA ASP A 174 -13.35 17.23 2.77
C ASP A 174 -14.26 16.37 3.65
N PRO A 175 -15.43 16.89 4.07
CA PRO A 175 -16.36 16.18 4.93
C PRO A 175 -17.01 14.97 4.23
N ASN A 176 -16.77 14.78 2.93
CA ASN A 176 -17.38 13.75 2.10
C ASN A 176 -16.38 12.72 1.57
N VAL A 177 -15.14 12.67 2.06
CA VAL A 177 -14.23 11.55 1.77
C VAL A 177 -14.82 10.29 2.41
N GLU A 178 -15.48 9.48 1.59
CA GLU A 178 -15.84 8.12 1.96
C GLU A 178 -14.58 7.31 2.28
N VAL A 179 -14.73 6.37 3.23
CA VAL A 179 -13.70 5.61 3.94
C VAL A 179 -12.37 5.48 3.17
N PRO A 180 -11.32 6.22 3.57
CA PRO A 180 -10.03 6.14 2.90
C PRO A 180 -9.49 4.71 2.92
N ARG A 181 -9.00 4.24 1.77
CA ARG A 181 -8.47 2.88 1.62
C ARG A 181 -6.97 2.92 1.87
N TYR A 182 -6.57 2.59 3.09
CA TYR A 182 -5.17 2.59 3.51
C TYR A 182 -4.45 1.29 3.18
N VAL A 183 -3.20 1.40 2.75
CA VAL A 183 -2.19 0.34 2.80
C VAL A 183 -1.03 0.85 3.63
N ILE A 184 -0.74 0.22 4.77
CA ILE A 184 0.31 0.64 5.70
C ILE A 184 1.35 -0.47 5.82
N ASP A 185 2.62 -0.14 5.57
CA ASP A 185 3.75 -1.05 5.76
C ASP A 185 4.71 -0.47 6.81
N GLU A 186 4.67 -1.04 8.02
CA GLU A 186 5.51 -0.63 9.14
C GLU A 186 7.00 -0.90 8.91
N THR A 187 7.33 -1.88 8.06
CA THR A 187 8.73 -2.20 7.70
C THR A 187 9.34 -1.09 6.87
N MET A 188 8.54 -0.46 6.01
CA MET A 188 8.95 0.62 5.14
C MET A 188 8.68 2.01 5.74
N GLY A 189 7.86 2.08 6.79
CA GLY A 189 7.42 3.34 7.41
C GLY A 189 6.43 4.09 6.54
N THR A 190 5.58 3.39 5.79
CA THR A 190 4.81 3.99 4.68
C THR A 190 3.32 3.82 4.83
N VAL A 191 2.56 4.78 4.28
CA VAL A 191 1.13 4.67 4.08
C VAL A 191 0.76 5.18 2.70
N ASP A 192 0.03 4.37 1.93
CA ASP A 192 -0.72 4.81 0.76
C ASP A 192 -2.21 4.94 1.10
N VAL A 193 -2.86 5.94 0.51
CA VAL A 193 -4.29 6.18 0.62
C VAL A 193 -4.89 6.42 -0.76
N PHE A 194 -5.88 5.61 -1.11
CA PHE A 194 -6.80 5.94 -2.21
C PHE A 194 -8.03 6.68 -1.69
N LEU A 195 -8.38 7.77 -2.36
CA LEU A 195 -9.55 8.60 -2.05
C LEU A 195 -10.11 9.25 -3.33
N ASN A 196 -11.32 9.81 -3.23
CA ASN A 196 -11.82 10.76 -4.22
C ASN A 196 -11.43 12.19 -3.79
N PHE A 197 -10.52 12.82 -4.53
CA PHE A 197 -10.08 14.17 -4.24
C PHE A 197 -11.18 15.19 -4.60
N GLY A 198 -11.74 15.87 -3.58
CA GLY A 198 -12.87 16.79 -3.74
C GLY A 198 -14.26 16.17 -3.49
N GLY A 199 -14.31 14.93 -3.00
CA GLY A 199 -15.49 14.36 -2.33
C GLY A 199 -16.13 13.23 -3.13
N GLU A 200 -17.41 12.94 -2.91
CA GLU A 200 -18.14 11.84 -3.59
C GLU A 200 -18.04 11.90 -5.13
N ASN A 201 -17.96 13.10 -5.72
CA ASN A 201 -17.77 13.31 -7.16
C ASN A 201 -16.36 13.82 -7.49
N GLY A 202 -15.41 13.55 -6.60
CA GLY A 202 -14.02 13.95 -6.71
C GLY A 202 -13.25 13.14 -7.74
N LEU A 203 -11.99 13.50 -7.90
CA LEU A 203 -11.07 12.86 -8.82
C LEU A 203 -10.47 11.59 -8.20
N PRO A 204 -10.30 10.49 -8.96
CA PRO A 204 -9.54 9.33 -8.48
C PRO A 204 -8.11 9.74 -8.11
N ASP A 205 -7.72 9.43 -6.88
CA ASP A 205 -6.50 9.96 -6.29
C ASP A 205 -5.79 8.94 -5.39
N SER A 206 -4.46 8.99 -5.42
CA SER A 206 -3.55 8.19 -4.58
C SER A 206 -2.48 9.08 -3.95
N HIS A 207 -2.29 8.92 -2.64
CA HIS A 207 -1.25 9.58 -1.89
C HIS A 207 -0.43 8.57 -1.09
N GLU A 208 0.84 8.42 -1.44
CA GLU A 208 1.81 7.64 -0.68
C GLU A 208 2.72 8.55 0.12
N PHE A 209 2.90 8.22 1.39
CA PHE A 209 3.73 8.93 2.34
C PHE A 209 4.74 7.98 2.97
N ARG A 210 6.01 8.39 3.04
CA ARG A 210 7.02 7.75 3.90
C ARG A 210 7.22 8.58 5.16
N LEU A 211 7.24 7.92 6.31
CA LEU A 211 7.48 8.50 7.62
C LEU A 211 8.69 7.86 8.29
N GLU A 212 9.51 8.70 8.92
CA GLU A 212 10.64 8.27 9.74
C GLU A 212 10.70 9.12 11.03
N GLY A 213 10.58 8.46 12.18
CA GLY A 213 10.56 9.14 13.49
C GLY A 213 9.38 10.09 13.64
N GLY A 214 8.21 9.70 13.13
CA GLY A 214 6.95 10.45 13.14
C GLY A 214 6.94 11.67 12.22
N LYS A 215 7.89 11.76 11.28
CA LYS A 215 8.02 12.89 10.36
C LYS A 215 7.89 12.43 8.92
N LEU A 216 7.17 13.20 8.13
CA LEU A 216 7.07 13.00 6.70
C LEU A 216 8.44 13.15 6.04
N ARG A 217 8.79 12.18 5.21
CA ARG A 217 10.07 12.09 4.51
C ARG A 217 9.92 12.25 3.00
N TYR A 218 9.05 11.46 2.38
CA TYR A 218 8.74 11.50 0.95
C TYR A 218 7.23 11.48 0.73
N VAL A 219 6.81 12.02 -0.42
CA VAL A 219 5.42 12.08 -0.84
C VAL A 219 5.35 11.76 -2.32
N HIS A 220 4.50 10.81 -2.70
CA HIS A 220 4.14 10.53 -4.08
C HIS A 220 2.63 10.72 -4.22
N THR A 221 2.21 11.39 -5.29
CA THR A 221 0.81 11.79 -5.49
C THR A 221 0.39 11.52 -6.92
N LEU A 222 -0.75 10.88 -7.10
CA LEU A 222 -1.34 10.60 -8.40
C LEU A 222 -2.77 11.12 -8.39
N THR A 223 -3.08 12.08 -9.24
CA THR A 223 -4.41 12.70 -9.34
C THR A 223 -4.87 12.65 -10.78
N VAL A 224 -5.88 11.84 -11.06
CA VAL A 224 -6.44 11.68 -12.40
C VAL A 224 -7.35 12.87 -12.72
N MET A 225 -7.15 13.51 -13.88
CA MET A 225 -8.07 14.52 -14.40
C MET A 225 -9.09 13.85 -15.31
N ALA A 226 -10.36 14.23 -15.17
CA ALA A 226 -11.46 13.74 -15.99
C ALA A 226 -11.57 14.45 -17.36
#